data_AF-A0A7I7VR33-F1
#
_entry.id   AF-A0A7I7VR33-F1
#
_cell.length_a   1.000
_cell.length_b   1.000
_cell.length_c   1.000
_cell.angle_alpha   90.00
_cell.angle_beta   90.00
_cell.angle_gamma   90.00
#
_symmetry.space_group_name_H-M   'P 1'
#
loop_
_entity.id
_entity.type
_entity.pdbx_description
1 polymer ?
#
loop_
_entity_poly.entity_id
_entity_poly.type
_entity_poly.pdbx_seq_one_letter_code
_entity_poly.pdbx_strand_id
1 'polypeptide(L)'
;MLTIAKLKRWSINYYIDTAQAAERASKDRARSGGGLGEYYSEHETRTPVWLCAGDTRRAAALVGLTDAQRAGGEADAGVVARWLDDGVAPSGARGRAFGERGVHGFDLTFCAPKSVSLVRALRVDDVVMKAMADAHDTALREAMEYVSTHAGYTRVHNPRTGEKDLVRLPGLVAVAYQHETSRCGDPHLHTHVIVPNRQARVDGQLVSIDGTSLYHEARAAGVIYQATLRRELHRSMVFEWAPVDSSTGMAELAGVDRDTITAWSRRSTALREWAAGNLKVVDGPLSAAQLAAAQKATRPGKPEELAWGQLVAEWRADARGLRLDRAAFEAARAARRAAARTPFDRARLAAAAEKIEKAAFTRADLVEIVGAHLPVDSDQSPRELVEAAVDEVGVRLTAPRAAHQREGHERFTLDQILNEEKAVL
;
A
#
# COMPACT_ATOMS: atom_id res chain seq x y z
N MET A 1 -0.28 6.43 0.04
CA MET A 1 0.96 6.20 0.81
C MET A 1 0.92 4.77 1.37
N LEU A 2 2.04 4.03 1.34
CA LEU A 2 2.22 2.79 2.09
C LEU A 2 3.02 3.07 3.37
N THR A 3 2.60 2.51 4.50
CA THR A 3 3.37 2.51 5.76
C THR A 3 3.47 1.10 6.31
N ILE A 4 4.56 0.81 7.04
CA ILE A 4 4.82 -0.53 7.60
C ILE A 4 5.02 -0.46 9.12
N ALA A 5 4.21 -1.21 9.86
CA ALA A 5 4.35 -1.39 11.30
C ALA A 5 4.67 -2.85 11.66
N LYS A 6 5.60 -3.06 12.60
CA LYS A 6 5.84 -4.38 13.19
C LYS A 6 4.71 -4.72 14.15
N LEU A 7 4.11 -5.89 13.98
CA LEU A 7 3.11 -6.40 14.89
C LEU A 7 3.75 -7.15 16.05
N LYS A 8 3.28 -6.81 17.25
CA LYS A 8 3.51 -7.53 18.50
C LYS A 8 2.20 -8.21 18.89
N ARG A 9 2.27 -9.20 19.80
CA ARG A 9 1.12 -9.97 20.27
C ARG A 9 -0.13 -9.12 20.56
N TRP A 10 0.01 -8.04 21.34
CA TRP A 10 -1.12 -7.18 21.70
C TRP A 10 -1.69 -6.33 20.55
N SER A 11 -0.91 -6.09 19.48
CA SER A 11 -1.36 -5.31 18.32
C SER A 11 -2.28 -6.11 17.40
N ILE A 12 -2.28 -7.43 17.54
CA ILE A 12 -3.06 -8.37 16.72
C ILE A 12 -4.52 -8.41 17.18
N ASN A 13 -4.77 -8.30 18.49
CA ASN A 13 -6.12 -8.27 19.07
C ASN A 13 -7.00 -7.19 18.44
N TYR A 14 -6.44 -6.04 18.07
CA TYR A 14 -7.21 -4.99 17.39
C TYR A 14 -7.85 -5.47 16.07
N TYR A 15 -7.10 -6.19 15.24
CA TYR A 15 -7.61 -6.69 13.95
C TYR A 15 -8.60 -7.83 14.15
N ILE A 16 -8.38 -8.67 15.17
CA ILE A 16 -9.29 -9.76 15.52
C ILE A 16 -10.61 -9.20 16.05
N ASP A 17 -10.58 -8.24 16.98
CA ASP A 17 -11.76 -7.64 17.58
C ASP A 17 -12.63 -6.96 16.52
N THR A 18 -12.01 -6.20 15.60
CA THR A 18 -12.72 -5.56 14.48
C THR A 18 -13.31 -6.58 13.50
N ALA A 19 -12.60 -7.68 13.19
CA ALA A 19 -13.15 -8.74 12.33
C ALA A 19 -14.33 -9.46 13.00
N GLN A 20 -14.23 -9.78 14.29
CA GLN A 20 -15.31 -10.41 15.04
C GLN A 20 -16.53 -9.50 15.17
N ALA A 21 -16.32 -8.18 15.34
CA ALA A 21 -17.42 -7.22 15.34
C ALA A 21 -18.12 -7.17 13.97
N ALA A 22 -17.36 -7.16 12.88
CA ALA A 22 -17.90 -7.21 11.52
C ALA A 22 -18.70 -8.50 11.24
N GLU A 23 -18.18 -9.66 11.63
CA GLU A 23 -18.89 -10.93 11.50
C GLU A 23 -20.20 -10.97 12.29
N ARG A 24 -20.21 -10.41 13.51
CA ARG A 24 -21.43 -10.34 14.35
C ARG A 24 -22.47 -9.43 13.70
N ALA A 25 -22.06 -8.25 13.23
CA ALA A 25 -22.94 -7.31 12.55
C ALA A 25 -23.58 -7.91 11.28
N SER A 26 -22.79 -8.65 10.48
CA SER A 26 -23.30 -9.36 9.30
C SER A 26 -24.33 -10.43 9.68
N LYS A 27 -24.03 -11.26 10.69
CA LYS A 27 -24.93 -12.33 11.17
C LYS A 27 -26.25 -11.78 11.73
N ASP A 28 -26.21 -10.67 12.46
CA ASP A 28 -27.41 -10.03 13.02
C ASP A 28 -28.28 -9.37 11.93
N ARG A 29 -27.68 -8.84 10.85
CA ARG A 29 -28.40 -8.27 9.71
C ARG A 29 -29.04 -9.33 8.80
N ALA A 30 -28.35 -10.44 8.56
CA ALA A 30 -28.90 -11.59 7.83
C ALA A 30 -30.15 -12.17 8.53
N ARG A 31 -30.18 -12.14 9.87
CA ARG A 31 -31.34 -12.54 10.68
C ARG A 31 -32.50 -11.56 10.65
N SER A 32 -32.26 -10.29 10.32
CA SER A 32 -33.27 -9.22 10.28
C SER A 32 -33.83 -8.95 8.87
N GLY A 33 -33.52 -9.79 7.88
CA GLY A 33 -34.16 -9.77 6.56
C GLY A 33 -33.65 -8.70 5.59
N GLY A 34 -32.41 -8.22 5.76
CA GLY A 34 -31.78 -7.29 4.81
C GLY A 34 -31.73 -7.85 3.38
N GLY A 35 -32.11 -7.03 2.39
CA GLY A 35 -32.13 -7.41 0.97
C GLY A 35 -30.72 -7.65 0.41
N LEU A 36 -30.63 -8.48 -0.65
CA LEU A 36 -29.37 -8.90 -1.29
C LEU A 36 -28.45 -7.73 -1.68
N GLY A 37 -28.97 -6.58 -2.09
CA GLY A 37 -28.15 -5.41 -2.46
C GLY A 37 -27.43 -4.72 -1.30
N GLU A 38 -28.02 -4.72 -0.09
CA GLU A 38 -27.37 -4.19 1.11
C GLU A 38 -26.34 -5.17 1.68
N TYR A 39 -26.57 -6.48 1.49
CA TYR A 39 -25.69 -7.56 1.91
C TYR A 39 -24.30 -7.48 1.26
N TYR A 40 -24.19 -7.10 -0.01
CA TYR A 40 -22.89 -6.99 -0.70
C TYR A 40 -22.06 -5.78 -0.24
N SER A 41 -22.68 -4.63 0.05
CA SER A 41 -21.95 -3.38 0.35
C SER A 41 -21.24 -3.35 1.71
N GLU A 42 -21.77 -4.08 2.71
CA GLU A 42 -21.18 -4.15 4.06
C GLU A 42 -20.24 -5.36 4.23
N HIS A 43 -20.52 -6.49 3.58
CA HIS A 43 -19.59 -7.64 3.59
C HIS A 43 -18.26 -7.30 2.90
N GLU A 44 -18.30 -6.52 1.81
CA GLU A 44 -17.12 -6.10 1.04
C GLU A 44 -16.17 -5.19 1.82
N THR A 45 -16.65 -4.42 2.81
CA THR A 45 -15.83 -3.36 3.40
C THR A 45 -15.18 -3.71 4.73
N ARG A 46 -15.56 -4.80 5.40
CA ARG A 46 -15.06 -5.11 6.76
C ARG A 46 -14.67 -6.56 7.02
N THR A 47 -15.09 -7.49 6.18
CA THR A 47 -14.66 -8.88 6.33
C THR A 47 -13.23 -9.00 5.84
N PRO A 48 -12.29 -9.49 6.67
CA PRO A 48 -10.93 -9.69 6.20
C PRO A 48 -10.90 -10.77 5.12
N VAL A 49 -10.10 -10.53 4.08
CA VAL A 49 -9.92 -11.46 2.96
C VAL A 49 -8.46 -11.87 2.83
N TRP A 50 -8.23 -13.09 2.35
CA TRP A 50 -6.88 -13.54 2.02
C TRP A 50 -6.34 -12.80 0.80
N LEU A 51 -5.07 -12.42 0.86
CA LEU A 51 -4.36 -11.79 -0.24
C LEU A 51 -3.06 -12.56 -0.48
N CYS A 52 -2.93 -13.15 -1.68
CA CYS A 52 -1.75 -13.91 -2.08
C CYS A 52 -1.02 -13.19 -3.22
N ALA A 53 0.31 -13.23 -3.20
CA ALA A 53 1.19 -12.68 -4.23
C ALA A 53 2.37 -13.64 -4.55
N GLY A 54 2.98 -13.53 -5.72
CA GLY A 54 3.98 -14.47 -6.25
C GLY A 54 3.35 -15.70 -6.91
N ASP A 55 3.95 -16.88 -6.72
CA ASP A 55 3.32 -18.15 -7.09
C ASP A 55 2.17 -18.45 -6.12
N THR A 56 1.03 -17.80 -6.34
CA THR A 56 -0.11 -17.82 -5.42
C THR A 56 -0.67 -19.22 -5.23
N ARG A 57 -0.61 -20.08 -6.26
CA ARG A 57 -1.06 -21.48 -6.18
C ARG A 57 -0.18 -22.25 -5.22
N ARG A 58 1.15 -22.16 -5.40
CA ARG A 58 2.09 -22.85 -4.52
C ARG A 58 2.08 -22.29 -3.11
N ALA A 59 2.10 -20.97 -2.95
CA ALA A 59 2.09 -20.32 -1.63
C ALA A 59 0.85 -20.71 -0.84
N ALA A 60 -0.34 -20.62 -1.45
CA ALA A 60 -1.62 -21.02 -0.84
C ALA A 60 -1.64 -22.51 -0.46
N ALA A 61 -1.20 -23.39 -1.36
CA ALA A 61 -1.18 -24.83 -1.11
C ALA A 61 -0.28 -25.20 0.09
N LEU A 62 0.91 -24.60 0.19
CA LEU A 62 1.85 -24.86 1.28
C LEU A 62 1.31 -24.44 2.66
N VAL A 63 0.45 -23.42 2.71
CA VAL A 63 -0.17 -22.95 3.96
C VAL A 63 -1.58 -23.51 4.18
N GLY A 64 -2.11 -24.31 3.25
CA GLY A 64 -3.42 -24.97 3.37
C GLY A 64 -4.63 -24.10 3.04
N LEU A 65 -4.47 -23.07 2.19
CA LEU A 65 -5.61 -22.30 1.67
C LEU A 65 -6.27 -23.02 0.49
N THR A 66 -7.60 -22.95 0.44
CA THR A 66 -8.39 -23.39 -0.72
C THR A 66 -8.23 -22.44 -1.91
N ASP A 67 -8.66 -22.86 -3.10
CA ASP A 67 -8.66 -21.98 -4.28
C ASP A 67 -9.57 -20.74 -4.11
N ALA A 68 -10.70 -20.89 -3.42
CA ALA A 68 -11.58 -19.77 -3.11
C ALA A 68 -10.88 -18.76 -2.18
N GLN A 69 -10.22 -19.24 -1.13
CA GLN A 69 -9.42 -18.39 -0.24
C GLN A 69 -8.26 -17.73 -0.99
N ARG A 70 -7.51 -18.48 -1.80
CA ARG A 70 -6.43 -17.94 -2.65
C ARG A 70 -6.91 -16.81 -3.57
N ALA A 71 -8.14 -16.88 -4.07
CA ALA A 71 -8.71 -15.89 -4.96
C ALA A 71 -9.17 -14.59 -4.25
N GLY A 72 -9.14 -14.52 -2.92
CA GLY A 72 -9.69 -13.41 -2.14
C GLY A 72 -10.86 -13.81 -1.24
N GLY A 73 -11.00 -15.09 -0.91
CA GLY A 73 -12.03 -15.55 0.02
C GLY A 73 -11.79 -15.07 1.45
N GLU A 74 -12.83 -15.16 2.27
CA GLU A 74 -12.82 -14.72 3.66
C GLU A 74 -11.73 -15.38 4.50
N ALA A 75 -11.14 -14.59 5.38
CA ALA A 75 -10.11 -15.01 6.33
C ALA A 75 -10.69 -15.10 7.74
N ASP A 76 -10.98 -16.32 8.18
CA ASP A 76 -11.50 -16.58 9.53
C ASP A 76 -10.59 -15.95 10.61
N ALA A 77 -11.19 -15.14 11.48
CA ALA A 77 -10.45 -14.38 12.48
C ALA A 77 -9.65 -15.28 13.45
N GLY A 78 -10.17 -16.46 13.78
CA GLY A 78 -9.49 -17.44 14.64
C GLY A 78 -8.28 -18.08 13.95
N VAL A 79 -8.39 -18.39 12.65
CA VAL A 79 -7.27 -18.89 11.84
C VAL A 79 -6.17 -17.83 11.73
N VAL A 80 -6.54 -16.58 11.44
CA VAL A 80 -5.57 -15.47 11.34
C VAL A 80 -4.90 -15.20 12.69
N ALA A 81 -5.68 -15.18 13.78
CA ALA A 81 -5.17 -15.02 15.14
C ALA A 81 -4.12 -16.07 15.48
N ARG A 82 -4.44 -17.35 15.24
CA ARG A 82 -3.54 -18.48 15.51
C ARG A 82 -2.25 -18.39 14.70
N TRP A 83 -2.30 -17.92 13.44
CA TRP A 83 -1.09 -17.74 12.65
C TRP A 83 -0.22 -16.61 13.22
N LEU A 84 -0.82 -15.49 13.57
CA LEU A 84 -0.08 -14.34 14.09
C LEU A 84 0.46 -14.60 15.50
N ASP A 85 -0.31 -15.21 16.40
CA ASP A 85 0.10 -15.46 17.79
C ASP A 85 1.06 -16.64 17.93
N ASP A 86 0.71 -17.78 17.32
CA ASP A 86 1.43 -19.04 17.53
C ASP A 86 2.35 -19.41 16.36
N GLY A 87 2.25 -18.70 15.23
CA GLY A 87 3.05 -18.99 14.06
C GLY A 87 2.59 -20.25 13.32
N VAL A 88 1.30 -20.59 13.45
CA VAL A 88 0.68 -21.79 12.89
C VAL A 88 -0.21 -21.42 11.69
N ALA A 89 0.20 -21.84 10.49
CA ALA A 89 -0.56 -21.62 9.26
C ALA A 89 -1.91 -22.36 9.26
N PRO A 90 -2.84 -22.04 8.32
CA PRO A 90 -4.11 -22.73 8.17
C PRO A 90 -3.99 -24.26 8.05
N SER A 91 -2.92 -24.76 7.42
CA SER A 91 -2.59 -26.19 7.31
C SER A 91 -2.19 -26.85 8.64
N GLY A 92 -2.00 -26.09 9.72
CA GLY A 92 -1.42 -26.57 10.98
C GLY A 92 0.11 -26.62 10.99
N ALA A 93 0.76 -26.33 9.85
CA ALA A 93 2.22 -26.20 9.79
C ALA A 93 2.70 -25.07 10.71
N ARG A 94 3.82 -25.28 11.39
CA ARG A 94 4.38 -24.31 12.34
C ARG A 94 5.88 -24.14 12.16
N GLY A 95 6.34 -22.91 12.37
CA GLY A 95 7.76 -22.59 12.37
C GLY A 95 8.35 -22.62 13.78
N ARG A 96 9.53 -22.02 13.94
CA ARG A 96 10.07 -21.72 15.27
C ARG A 96 9.11 -20.80 16.04
N ALA A 97 8.87 -21.10 17.30
CA ALA A 97 8.06 -20.25 18.19
C ALA A 97 8.58 -18.81 18.23
N PHE A 98 7.67 -17.85 18.40
CA PHE A 98 8.04 -16.46 18.63
C PHE A 98 8.69 -16.31 20.01
N GLY A 99 9.78 -15.55 20.08
CA GLY A 99 10.32 -15.11 21.37
C GLY A 99 9.53 -13.90 21.91
N GLU A 100 9.76 -13.52 23.16
CA GLU A 100 9.05 -12.40 23.83
C GLU A 100 9.13 -11.07 23.08
N ARG A 101 10.25 -10.81 22.40
CA ARG A 101 10.48 -9.61 21.57
C ARG A 101 10.34 -9.90 20.07
N GLY A 102 9.76 -11.04 19.72
CA GLY A 102 9.56 -11.47 18.35
C GLY A 102 8.62 -10.54 17.59
N VAL A 103 8.87 -10.39 16.30
CA VAL A 103 7.90 -9.77 15.37
C VAL A 103 6.95 -10.88 14.93
N HIS A 104 5.66 -10.68 15.13
CA HIS A 104 4.63 -11.67 14.80
C HIS A 104 4.14 -11.53 13.35
N GLY A 105 4.19 -10.30 12.83
CA GLY A 105 3.83 -9.96 11.46
C GLY A 105 4.17 -8.52 11.13
N PHE A 106 3.81 -8.10 9.93
CA PHE A 106 3.96 -6.75 9.44
C PHE A 106 2.61 -6.26 8.95
N ASP A 107 2.21 -5.07 9.37
CA ASP A 107 1.04 -4.38 8.87
C ASP A 107 1.48 -3.38 7.80
N LEU A 108 1.09 -3.67 6.56
CA LEU A 108 1.28 -2.81 5.40
C LEU A 108 -0.01 -2.02 5.18
N THR A 109 -0.04 -0.78 5.62
CA THR A 109 -1.22 0.07 5.48
C THR A 109 -1.15 0.88 4.17
N PHE A 110 -2.02 0.56 3.23
CA PHE A 110 -2.17 1.26 1.96
C PHE A 110 -3.29 2.28 2.06
N CYS A 111 -2.98 3.56 1.87
CA CYS A 111 -3.96 4.65 1.91
C CYS A 111 -4.21 5.21 0.50
N ALA A 112 -5.48 5.30 0.12
CA ALA A 112 -5.91 6.06 -1.05
C ALA A 112 -5.77 7.59 -0.80
N PRO A 113 -5.63 8.40 -1.86
CA PRO A 113 -5.73 9.85 -1.77
C PRO A 113 -7.04 10.31 -1.11
N LYS A 114 -7.02 11.48 -0.47
CA LYS A 114 -8.19 11.96 0.27
C LYS A 114 -9.36 12.21 -0.67
N SER A 115 -9.12 12.83 -1.82
CA SER A 115 -10.12 13.05 -2.88
C SER A 115 -10.78 11.76 -3.35
N VAL A 116 -10.03 10.66 -3.48
CA VAL A 116 -10.58 9.34 -3.82
C VAL A 116 -11.53 8.87 -2.71
N SER A 117 -11.11 8.97 -1.45
CA SER A 117 -11.94 8.63 -0.29
C SER A 117 -13.23 9.49 -0.24
N LEU A 118 -13.14 10.77 -0.59
CA LEU A 118 -14.28 11.69 -0.60
C LEU A 118 -15.26 11.42 -1.73
N VAL A 119 -14.77 11.16 -2.94
CA VAL A 119 -15.65 10.81 -4.07
C VAL A 119 -16.37 9.50 -3.75
N ARG A 120 -15.66 8.48 -3.25
CA ARG A 120 -16.28 7.22 -2.81
C ARG A 120 -17.38 7.41 -1.76
N ALA A 121 -17.13 8.24 -0.76
CA ALA A 121 -18.05 8.46 0.35
C ALA A 121 -19.24 9.37 0.02
N LEU A 122 -19.03 10.41 -0.82
CA LEU A 122 -19.98 11.51 -1.01
C LEU A 122 -20.68 11.49 -2.39
N ARG A 123 -20.21 10.66 -3.34
CA ARG A 123 -20.89 10.39 -4.61
C ARG A 123 -21.28 8.92 -4.65
N VAL A 124 -22.52 8.63 -4.30
CA VAL A 124 -23.07 7.28 -4.37
C VAL A 124 -23.74 7.11 -5.72
N ASP A 125 -22.91 6.70 -6.65
CA ASP A 125 -23.33 5.90 -7.77
C ASP A 125 -22.70 4.53 -7.49
N ASP A 126 -23.51 3.47 -7.42
CA ASP A 126 -23.03 2.11 -7.16
C ASP A 126 -21.94 1.70 -8.16
N VAL A 127 -22.02 2.21 -9.40
CA VAL A 127 -21.00 2.01 -10.43
C VAL A 127 -19.69 2.70 -10.04
N VAL A 128 -19.74 3.96 -9.57
CA VAL A 128 -18.54 4.69 -9.10
C VAL A 128 -17.93 3.98 -7.90
N MET A 129 -18.76 3.58 -6.92
CA MET A 129 -18.28 2.91 -5.72
C MET A 129 -17.59 1.58 -6.06
N LYS A 130 -18.19 0.79 -6.95
CA LYS A 130 -17.62 -0.49 -7.40
C LYS A 130 -16.33 -0.28 -8.19
N ALA A 131 -16.30 0.65 -9.14
CA ALA A 131 -15.10 0.98 -9.90
C ALA A 131 -13.94 1.43 -8.98
N MET A 132 -14.24 2.20 -7.93
CA MET A 132 -13.24 2.61 -6.94
C MET A 132 -12.74 1.44 -6.08
N ALA A 133 -13.62 0.52 -5.68
CA ALA A 133 -13.23 -0.67 -4.94
C ALA A 133 -12.34 -1.58 -5.81
N ASP A 134 -12.72 -1.83 -7.06
CA ASP A 134 -11.96 -2.66 -8.00
C ASP A 134 -10.59 -2.06 -8.32
N ALA A 135 -10.52 -0.73 -8.49
CA ALA A 135 -9.25 -0.03 -8.69
C ALA A 135 -8.34 -0.12 -7.46
N HIS A 136 -8.91 -0.02 -6.25
CA HIS A 136 -8.18 -0.17 -4.98
C HIS A 136 -7.64 -1.60 -4.82
N ASP A 137 -8.46 -2.61 -5.05
CA ASP A 137 -8.08 -4.02 -4.96
C ASP A 137 -7.01 -4.40 -6.00
N THR A 138 -7.15 -3.90 -7.22
CA THR A 138 -6.14 -4.09 -8.27
C THR A 138 -4.82 -3.45 -7.88
N ALA A 139 -4.85 -2.23 -7.34
CA ALA A 139 -3.66 -1.55 -6.85
C ALA A 139 -2.99 -2.28 -5.68
N LEU A 140 -3.77 -2.86 -4.75
CA LEU A 140 -3.25 -3.69 -3.67
C LEU A 140 -2.56 -4.95 -4.20
N ARG A 141 -3.18 -5.65 -5.15
CA ARG A 141 -2.62 -6.87 -5.76
C ARG A 141 -1.31 -6.58 -6.50
N GLU A 142 -1.27 -5.55 -7.34
CA GLU A 142 -0.04 -5.17 -8.06
C GLU A 142 1.10 -4.76 -7.12
N ALA A 143 0.79 -4.01 -6.05
CA ALA A 143 1.79 -3.64 -5.06
C ALA A 143 2.28 -4.84 -4.25
N MET A 144 1.40 -5.78 -3.89
CA MET A 144 1.81 -7.00 -3.21
C MET A 144 2.62 -7.94 -4.11
N GLU A 145 2.37 -7.96 -5.41
CA GLU A 145 3.20 -8.68 -6.39
C GLU A 145 4.61 -8.11 -6.46
N TYR A 146 4.72 -6.79 -6.45
CA TYR A 146 6.01 -6.10 -6.33
C TYR A 146 6.73 -6.48 -5.02
N VAL A 147 6.04 -6.42 -3.88
CA VAL A 147 6.61 -6.80 -2.57
C VAL A 147 7.04 -8.26 -2.54
N SER A 148 6.24 -9.17 -3.11
CA SER A 148 6.59 -10.59 -3.22
C SER A 148 7.89 -10.78 -4.01
N THR A 149 8.03 -10.08 -5.14
CA THR A 149 9.18 -10.18 -6.04
C THR A 149 10.48 -9.65 -5.41
N HIS A 150 10.41 -8.47 -4.78
CA HIS A 150 11.60 -7.71 -4.35
C HIS A 150 11.87 -7.76 -2.83
N ALA A 151 10.90 -8.21 -2.04
CA ALA A 151 11.04 -8.32 -0.58
C ALA A 151 10.61 -9.68 -0.02
N GLY A 152 10.11 -10.61 -0.84
CA GLY A 152 9.70 -11.96 -0.45
C GLY A 152 10.87 -12.89 -0.15
N TYR A 153 11.69 -12.57 0.85
CA TYR A 153 12.85 -13.35 1.25
C TYR A 153 12.73 -13.93 2.65
N THR A 154 13.40 -15.05 2.88
CA THR A 154 13.81 -15.49 4.21
C THR A 154 15.33 -15.49 4.30
N ARG A 155 15.88 -15.62 5.52
CA ARG A 155 17.31 -15.76 5.76
C ARG A 155 17.66 -17.18 6.18
N VAL A 156 18.61 -17.80 5.50
CA VAL A 156 19.11 -19.15 5.80
C VAL A 156 20.60 -19.05 6.12
N HIS A 157 21.05 -19.77 7.15
CA HIS A 157 22.47 -19.81 7.47
C HIS A 157 23.23 -20.62 6.42
N ASN A 158 24.31 -20.04 5.90
CA ASN A 158 25.24 -20.75 5.05
C ASN A 158 26.44 -21.23 5.88
N PRO A 159 26.61 -22.55 6.11
CA PRO A 159 27.70 -23.07 6.94
C PRO A 159 29.07 -22.96 6.28
N ARG A 160 29.14 -22.76 4.95
CA ARG A 160 30.41 -22.63 4.22
C ARG A 160 30.99 -21.22 4.32
N THR A 161 30.14 -20.20 4.29
CA THR A 161 30.55 -18.79 4.34
C THR A 161 30.39 -18.17 5.72
N GLY A 162 29.57 -18.76 6.60
CA GLY A 162 29.19 -18.18 7.89
C GLY A 162 28.05 -17.16 7.80
N GLU A 163 27.68 -16.74 6.59
CA GLU A 163 26.72 -15.67 6.34
C GLU A 163 25.25 -16.11 6.48
N LYS A 164 24.34 -15.14 6.34
CA LYS A 164 22.89 -15.37 6.22
C LYS A 164 22.45 -15.07 4.80
N ASP A 165 22.38 -16.10 3.96
CA ASP A 165 21.92 -15.98 2.59
C ASP A 165 20.41 -15.70 2.54
N LEU A 166 20.01 -14.86 1.60
CA LEU A 166 18.62 -14.60 1.28
C LEU A 166 18.12 -15.70 0.34
N VAL A 167 17.03 -16.35 0.75
CA VAL A 167 16.34 -17.36 -0.05
C VAL A 167 14.95 -16.84 -0.38
N ARG A 168 14.60 -16.85 -1.66
CA ARG A 168 13.33 -16.38 -2.17
C ARG A 168 12.19 -17.29 -1.69
N LEU A 169 11.12 -16.69 -1.18
CA LEU A 169 9.88 -17.38 -0.87
C LEU A 169 9.11 -17.62 -2.18
N PRO A 170 8.30 -18.70 -2.28
CA PRO A 170 7.47 -18.95 -3.46
C PRO A 170 6.42 -17.85 -3.68
N GLY A 171 6.00 -17.20 -2.59
CA GLY A 171 5.06 -16.09 -2.60
C GLY A 171 4.81 -15.61 -1.17
N LEU A 172 3.92 -14.63 -1.04
CA LEU A 172 3.47 -14.10 0.25
C LEU A 172 1.98 -14.37 0.42
N VAL A 173 1.60 -14.83 1.61
CA VAL A 173 0.21 -14.95 2.03
C VAL A 173 -0.05 -13.94 3.13
N ALA A 174 -1.05 -13.10 2.93
CA ALA A 174 -1.41 -11.98 3.79
C ALA A 174 -2.93 -11.92 3.98
N VAL A 175 -3.37 -11.02 4.85
CA VAL A 175 -4.78 -10.78 5.15
C VAL A 175 -5.07 -9.30 5.00
N ALA A 176 -6.03 -8.93 4.17
CA ALA A 176 -6.41 -7.55 3.92
C ALA A 176 -7.63 -7.16 4.77
N TYR A 177 -7.49 -6.10 5.56
CA TYR A 177 -8.56 -5.48 6.34
C TYR A 177 -8.82 -4.09 5.76
N GLN A 178 -9.89 -3.95 4.98
CA GLN A 178 -10.30 -2.64 4.47
C GLN A 178 -10.99 -1.84 5.56
N HIS A 179 -10.69 -0.55 5.60
CA HIS A 179 -11.33 0.43 6.45
C HIS A 179 -11.68 1.67 5.62
N GLU A 180 -12.76 2.32 5.99
CA GLU A 180 -13.30 3.47 5.24
C GLU A 180 -13.28 4.77 6.05
N THR A 181 -12.93 4.70 7.33
CA THR A 181 -13.02 5.83 8.27
C THR A 181 -11.67 6.14 8.88
N SER A 182 -11.30 7.42 8.92
CA SER A 182 -10.21 7.88 9.77
C SER A 182 -10.57 7.82 11.26
N ARG A 183 -9.58 7.96 12.14
CA ARG A 183 -9.82 8.08 13.59
C ARG A 183 -10.68 9.28 13.98
N CYS A 184 -10.73 10.32 13.14
CA CYS A 184 -11.57 11.49 13.36
C CYS A 184 -12.99 11.32 12.80
N GLY A 185 -13.31 10.15 12.22
CA GLY A 185 -14.59 9.92 11.55
C GLY A 185 -14.69 10.49 10.13
N ASP A 186 -13.63 11.11 9.59
CA ASP A 186 -13.63 11.55 8.18
C ASP A 186 -13.47 10.36 7.20
N PRO A 187 -14.03 10.42 5.97
CA PRO A 187 -13.81 9.42 4.93
C PRO A 187 -12.32 9.18 4.68
N HIS A 188 -11.89 7.92 4.77
CA HIS A 188 -10.53 7.53 4.50
C HIS A 188 -10.46 6.05 4.11
N LEU A 189 -10.46 5.79 2.80
CA LEU A 189 -10.25 4.46 2.26
C LEU A 189 -8.78 4.05 2.47
N HIS A 190 -8.58 3.00 3.26
CA HIS A 190 -7.28 2.39 3.49
C HIS A 190 -7.42 0.91 3.81
N THR A 191 -6.39 0.13 3.47
CA THR A 191 -6.36 -1.30 3.78
C THR A 191 -5.11 -1.64 4.57
N HIS A 192 -5.30 -2.31 5.70
CA HIS A 192 -4.24 -2.94 6.45
C HIS A 192 -4.01 -4.34 5.88
N VAL A 193 -2.90 -4.52 5.16
CA VAL A 193 -2.46 -5.82 4.67
C VAL A 193 -1.52 -6.42 5.70
N ILE A 194 -2.03 -7.36 6.48
CA ILE A 194 -1.31 -8.05 7.53
C ILE A 194 -0.55 -9.23 6.91
N VAL A 195 0.77 -9.15 6.91
CA VAL A 195 1.67 -10.22 6.47
C VAL A 195 2.18 -10.97 7.71
N PRO A 196 1.73 -12.22 7.98
CA PRO A 196 2.30 -13.04 9.04
C PRO A 196 3.81 -13.18 8.84
N ASN A 197 4.59 -13.07 9.92
CA ASN A 197 6.04 -13.18 9.81
C ASN A 197 6.46 -14.62 9.46
N ARG A 198 5.63 -15.62 9.76
CA ARG A 198 5.86 -17.03 9.42
C ARG A 198 5.28 -17.33 8.04
N GLN A 199 6.12 -17.31 7.02
CA GLN A 199 5.75 -17.61 5.62
C GLN A 199 6.30 -18.98 5.22
N ALA A 200 5.63 -19.65 4.29
CA ALA A 200 6.08 -20.95 3.81
C ALA A 200 7.26 -20.80 2.84
N ARG A 201 8.36 -21.51 3.12
CA ARG A 201 9.44 -21.72 2.16
C ARG A 201 9.04 -22.81 1.16
N VAL A 202 9.80 -22.92 0.07
CA VAL A 202 9.63 -23.88 -1.03
C VAL A 202 9.45 -25.35 -0.60
N ASP A 203 9.98 -25.71 0.57
CA ASP A 203 9.94 -27.04 1.21
C ASP A 203 8.82 -27.20 2.25
N GLY A 204 7.93 -26.22 2.37
CA GLY A 204 6.79 -26.24 3.30
C GLY A 204 7.13 -25.83 4.74
N GLN A 205 8.40 -25.62 5.08
CA GLN A 205 8.74 -25.11 6.41
C GLN A 205 8.31 -23.65 6.55
N LEU A 206 7.66 -23.31 7.66
CA LEU A 206 7.39 -21.91 8.00
C LEU A 206 8.63 -21.23 8.58
N VAL A 207 9.02 -20.14 7.94
CA VAL A 207 10.23 -19.37 8.23
C VAL A 207 9.90 -17.90 8.42
N SER A 208 10.80 -17.15 9.08
CA SER A 208 10.65 -15.70 9.21
C SER A 208 10.92 -15.01 7.87
N ILE A 209 10.08 -14.05 7.48
CA ILE A 209 10.39 -13.13 6.37
C ILE A 209 11.52 -12.16 6.75
N ASP A 210 12.34 -11.74 5.79
CA ASP A 210 13.34 -10.70 5.98
C ASP A 210 12.66 -9.32 5.99
N GLY A 211 12.32 -8.85 7.19
CA GLY A 211 11.71 -7.54 7.35
C GLY A 211 12.56 -6.36 6.87
N THR A 212 13.90 -6.52 6.76
CA THR A 212 14.76 -5.44 6.26
C THR A 212 14.52 -5.18 4.78
N SER A 213 14.45 -6.21 3.94
CA SER A 213 14.04 -6.06 2.54
C SER A 213 12.63 -5.47 2.42
N LEU A 214 11.70 -5.90 3.27
CA LEU A 214 10.33 -5.36 3.27
C LEU A 214 10.28 -3.85 3.54
N TYR A 215 11.05 -3.34 4.51
CA TYR A 215 11.13 -1.90 4.77
C TYR A 215 11.85 -1.14 3.65
N HIS A 216 12.86 -1.74 3.02
CA HIS A 216 13.58 -1.14 1.91
C HIS A 216 12.66 -0.89 0.70
N GLU A 217 11.81 -1.86 0.37
CA GLU A 217 10.91 -1.80 -0.79
C GLU A 217 9.57 -1.09 -0.52
N ALA A 218 9.33 -0.62 0.71
CA ALA A 218 8.02 -0.11 1.12
C ALA A 218 7.56 1.10 0.32
N ARG A 219 8.45 2.06 0.07
CA ARG A 219 8.07 3.28 -0.65
C ARG A 219 7.84 2.99 -2.13
N ALA A 220 8.70 2.22 -2.76
CA ALA A 220 8.52 1.73 -4.13
C ALA A 220 7.20 0.97 -4.32
N ALA A 221 6.86 0.02 -3.43
CA ALA A 221 5.57 -0.67 -3.45
C ALA A 221 4.38 0.30 -3.30
N GLY A 222 4.52 1.32 -2.44
CA GLY A 222 3.54 2.39 -2.30
C GLY A 222 3.34 3.20 -3.58
N VAL A 223 4.40 3.48 -4.32
CA VAL A 223 4.34 4.17 -5.63
C VAL A 223 3.63 3.30 -6.66
N ILE A 224 3.91 1.99 -6.72
CA ILE A 224 3.21 1.05 -7.60
C ILE A 224 1.70 1.03 -7.31
N TYR A 225 1.32 0.97 -6.03
CA TYR A 225 -0.09 1.08 -5.62
C TYR A 225 -0.71 2.39 -6.14
N GLN A 226 -0.05 3.53 -5.93
CA GLN A 226 -0.60 4.83 -6.36
C GLN A 226 -0.71 4.94 -7.88
N ALA A 227 0.29 4.50 -8.62
CA ALA A 227 0.26 4.50 -10.09
C ALA A 227 -0.84 3.60 -10.65
N THR A 228 -1.01 2.42 -10.06
CA THR A 228 -2.08 1.48 -10.41
C THR A 228 -3.45 2.05 -10.12
N LEU A 229 -3.67 2.60 -8.93
CA LEU A 229 -4.93 3.24 -8.56
C LEU A 229 -5.28 4.37 -9.54
N ARG A 230 -4.30 5.20 -9.91
CA ARG A 230 -4.52 6.29 -10.87
C ARG A 230 -4.97 5.81 -12.24
N ARG A 231 -4.28 4.79 -12.75
CA ARG A 231 -4.56 4.19 -14.05
C ARG A 231 -5.94 3.53 -14.06
N GLU A 232 -6.25 2.68 -13.08
CA GLU A 232 -7.52 1.94 -13.07
C GLU A 232 -8.72 2.88 -12.95
N LEU A 233 -8.63 3.93 -12.13
CA LEU A 233 -9.67 4.96 -12.03
C LEU A 233 -9.78 5.80 -13.31
N HIS A 234 -8.67 6.08 -14.00
CA HIS A 234 -8.71 6.75 -15.29
C HIS A 234 -9.37 5.88 -16.36
N ARG A 235 -9.01 4.60 -16.45
CA ARG A 235 -9.54 3.67 -17.45
C ARG A 235 -11.03 3.39 -17.26
N SER A 236 -11.47 3.26 -16.01
CA SER A 236 -12.87 2.96 -15.68
C SER A 236 -13.79 4.19 -15.80
N MET A 237 -13.36 5.34 -15.30
CA MET A 237 -14.24 6.49 -15.07
C MET A 237 -13.69 7.84 -15.60
N VAL A 238 -12.55 7.82 -16.30
CA VAL A 238 -11.91 9.02 -16.88
C VAL A 238 -11.59 10.08 -15.82
N PHE A 239 -11.23 9.65 -14.62
CA PHE A 239 -10.69 10.55 -13.60
C PHE A 239 -9.40 11.21 -14.08
N GLU A 240 -9.24 12.49 -13.78
CA GLU A 240 -8.04 13.28 -14.10
C GLU A 240 -7.35 13.66 -12.79
N TRP A 241 -6.03 13.76 -12.84
CA TRP A 241 -5.17 13.82 -11.66
C TRP A 241 -4.44 15.14 -11.56
N ALA A 242 -4.35 15.68 -10.34
CA ALA A 242 -3.42 16.74 -10.02
C ALA A 242 -1.97 16.22 -10.14
N PRO A 243 -0.95 17.10 -10.15
CA PRO A 243 0.45 16.67 -10.16
C PRO A 243 0.77 15.68 -9.03
N VAL A 244 1.58 14.67 -9.36
CA VAL A 244 2.06 13.68 -8.39
C VAL A 244 3.03 14.33 -7.41
N ASP A 245 2.79 14.14 -6.13
CA ASP A 245 3.73 14.47 -5.07
C ASP A 245 4.89 13.48 -5.11
N SER A 246 6.08 13.95 -5.49
CA SER A 246 7.30 13.13 -5.61
C SER A 246 7.75 12.51 -4.29
N SER A 247 7.36 13.08 -3.14
CA SER A 247 7.72 12.53 -1.83
C SER A 247 6.89 11.28 -1.48
N THR A 248 5.61 11.25 -1.87
CA THR A 248 4.67 10.19 -1.49
C THR A 248 4.20 9.30 -2.64
N GLY A 249 4.44 9.71 -3.89
CA GLY A 249 3.88 9.10 -5.10
C GLY A 249 2.37 9.30 -5.25
N MET A 250 1.72 10.06 -4.35
CA MET A 250 0.28 10.29 -4.36
C MET A 250 -0.09 11.45 -5.29
N ALA A 251 -1.29 11.40 -5.85
CA ALA A 251 -1.92 12.55 -6.49
C ALA A 251 -3.38 12.62 -6.06
N GLU A 252 -3.91 13.82 -5.90
CA GLU A 252 -5.34 14.03 -5.68
C GLU A 252 -6.06 14.11 -7.03
N LEU A 253 -7.37 13.84 -7.06
CA LEU A 253 -8.22 14.04 -8.23
C LEU A 253 -8.28 15.55 -8.54
N ALA A 254 -7.97 15.93 -9.77
CA ALA A 254 -7.90 17.34 -10.17
C ALA A 254 -9.25 18.06 -10.06
N GLY A 255 -10.35 17.33 -10.20
CA GLY A 255 -11.71 17.89 -10.11
C GLY A 255 -12.23 18.05 -8.68
N VAL A 256 -11.47 17.67 -7.65
CA VAL A 256 -11.87 17.84 -6.25
C VAL A 256 -11.14 19.05 -5.67
N ASP A 257 -11.92 19.99 -5.15
CA ASP A 257 -11.40 21.24 -4.60
C ASP A 257 -10.45 21.02 -3.40
N ARG A 258 -9.37 21.79 -3.34
CA ARG A 258 -8.31 21.64 -2.33
C ARG A 258 -8.78 22.02 -0.93
N ASP A 259 -9.65 23.01 -0.82
CA ASP A 259 -10.20 23.43 0.48
C ASP A 259 -11.11 22.34 1.03
N THR A 260 -11.87 21.68 0.17
CA THR A 260 -12.65 20.48 0.51
C THR A 260 -11.76 19.35 1.04
N ILE A 261 -10.67 19.02 0.34
CA ILE A 261 -9.69 18.01 0.81
C ILE A 261 -9.15 18.37 2.19
N THR A 262 -8.83 19.64 2.42
CA THR A 262 -8.30 20.15 3.68
C THR A 262 -9.33 20.05 4.82
N ALA A 263 -10.58 20.44 4.57
CA ALA A 263 -11.68 20.40 5.53
C ALA A 263 -12.02 18.97 6.00
N TRP A 264 -11.80 17.97 5.14
CA TRP A 264 -12.01 16.54 5.45
C TRP A 264 -10.74 15.80 5.89
N SER A 265 -9.67 16.53 6.20
CA SER A 265 -8.38 15.99 6.64
C SER A 265 -8.08 16.36 8.10
N ARG A 266 -9.08 16.29 9.00
CA ARG A 266 -8.95 16.76 10.40
C ARG A 266 -7.81 16.09 11.15
N ARG A 267 -7.60 14.79 10.92
CA ARG A 267 -6.50 14.04 11.54
C ARG A 267 -5.13 14.64 11.21
N SER A 268 -4.92 14.96 9.94
CA SER A 268 -3.67 15.53 9.43
C SER A 268 -3.47 16.96 9.92
N THR A 269 -4.55 17.75 9.98
CA THR A 269 -4.53 19.10 10.54
C THR A 269 -4.15 19.09 12.03
N ALA A 270 -4.80 18.26 12.85
CA ALA A 270 -4.46 18.11 14.26
C ALA A 270 -3.00 17.68 14.48
N LEU A 271 -2.49 16.77 13.63
CA LEU A 271 -1.08 16.37 13.64
C LEU A 271 -0.13 17.54 13.35
N ARG A 272 -0.43 18.34 12.31
CA ARG A 272 0.38 19.49 11.93
C ARG A 272 0.38 20.58 13.01
N GLU A 273 -0.79 20.89 13.57
CA GLU A 273 -0.95 21.89 14.64
C GLU A 273 -0.18 21.49 15.90
N TRP A 274 -0.33 20.22 16.33
CA TRP A 274 0.43 19.72 17.47
C TRP A 274 1.93 19.73 17.21
N ALA A 275 2.37 19.32 16.01
CA ALA A 275 3.76 19.34 15.63
C ALA A 275 4.35 20.77 15.68
N ALA A 276 3.64 21.76 15.15
CA ALA A 276 4.07 23.16 15.16
C ALA A 276 4.23 23.74 16.57
N GLY A 277 3.39 23.32 17.52
CA GLY A 277 3.44 23.81 18.91
C GLY A 277 4.38 23.03 19.84
N ASN A 278 4.76 21.80 19.49
CA ASN A 278 5.43 20.87 20.43
C ASN A 278 6.77 20.31 19.92
N LEU A 279 7.08 20.44 18.63
CA LEU A 279 8.30 19.90 18.06
C LEU A 279 9.23 21.04 17.64
N LYS A 280 10.43 21.08 18.24
CA LYS A 280 11.52 21.90 17.71
C LYS A 280 12.13 21.17 16.52
N VAL A 281 11.95 21.73 15.33
CA VAL A 281 12.69 21.31 14.14
C VAL A 281 14.06 21.99 14.23
N VAL A 282 15.10 21.21 14.52
CA VAL A 282 16.49 21.66 14.40
C VAL A 282 17.02 20.96 13.16
N ASP A 283 17.09 21.69 12.05
CA ASP A 283 17.52 21.27 10.70
C ASP A 283 17.08 19.87 10.21
N GLY A 284 16.12 19.84 9.28
CA GLY A 284 15.67 18.62 8.59
C GLY A 284 14.22 18.20 8.91
N PRO A 285 13.71 17.11 8.30
CA PRO A 285 12.34 16.63 8.54
C PRO A 285 12.18 16.05 9.95
N LEU A 286 10.93 15.97 10.43
CA LEU A 286 10.62 15.35 11.72
C LEU A 286 11.09 13.89 11.78
N SER A 287 11.72 13.50 12.88
CA SER A 287 12.12 12.10 13.10
C SER A 287 10.89 11.19 13.28
N ALA A 288 11.05 9.90 12.97
CA ALA A 288 9.99 8.91 13.15
C ALA A 288 9.45 8.85 14.59
N ALA A 289 10.32 9.06 15.60
CA ALA A 289 9.91 9.10 17.00
C ALA A 289 9.05 10.31 17.33
N GLN A 290 9.38 11.49 16.78
CA GLN A 290 8.58 12.70 16.93
C GLN A 290 7.22 12.58 16.24
N LEU A 291 7.18 11.99 15.04
CA LEU A 291 5.93 11.69 14.34
C LEU A 291 5.06 10.71 15.14
N ALA A 292 5.64 9.63 15.69
CA ALA A 292 4.92 8.67 16.52
C ALA A 292 4.37 9.30 17.82
N ALA A 293 5.13 10.20 18.45
CA ALA A 293 4.69 10.95 19.62
C ALA A 293 3.51 11.87 19.27
N ALA A 294 3.62 12.63 18.18
CA ALA A 294 2.54 13.47 17.67
C ALA A 294 1.27 12.67 17.36
N GLN A 295 1.43 11.52 16.70
CA GLN A 295 0.32 10.61 16.37
C GLN A 295 -0.38 10.06 17.62
N LYS A 296 0.37 9.76 18.68
CA LYS A 296 -0.20 9.28 19.94
C LYS A 296 -0.90 10.42 20.71
N ALA A 297 -0.30 11.60 20.77
CA ALA A 297 -0.82 12.74 21.52
C ALA A 297 -2.13 13.31 20.94
N THR A 298 -2.24 13.31 19.61
CA THR A 298 -3.41 13.86 18.89
C THR A 298 -4.47 12.80 18.56
N ARG A 299 -4.38 11.61 19.17
CA ARG A 299 -5.29 10.49 18.88
C ARG A 299 -6.61 10.72 19.63
N PRO A 300 -7.74 10.96 18.93
CA PRO A 300 -9.04 10.99 19.59
C PRO A 300 -9.42 9.60 20.11
N GLY A 301 -10.36 9.57 21.07
CA GLY A 301 -11.04 8.34 21.47
C GLY A 301 -11.68 7.65 20.26
N LYS A 302 -11.79 6.32 20.29
CA LYS A 302 -12.35 5.55 19.18
C LYS A 302 -13.85 5.91 19.05
N PRO A 303 -14.32 6.43 17.90
CA PRO A 303 -15.76 6.55 17.68
C PRO A 303 -16.40 5.15 17.64
N GLU A 304 -17.70 5.10 17.92
CA GLU A 304 -18.50 3.88 17.79
C GLU A 304 -18.42 3.35 16.34
N GLU A 305 -18.32 2.02 16.17
CA GLU A 305 -18.19 1.41 14.84
C GLU A 305 -19.55 1.41 14.14
N LEU A 306 -19.88 2.51 13.46
CA LEU A 306 -21.10 2.66 12.68
C LEU A 306 -21.09 1.78 11.42
N ALA A 307 -22.25 1.31 10.97
CA ALA A 307 -22.39 0.57 9.72
C ALA A 307 -22.04 1.44 8.49
N TRP A 308 -21.65 0.84 7.37
CA TRP A 308 -21.23 1.59 6.17
C TRP A 308 -22.32 2.55 5.67
N GLY A 309 -23.56 2.06 5.58
CA GLY A 309 -24.69 2.88 5.14
C GLY A 309 -24.94 4.08 6.06
N GLN A 310 -24.71 3.94 7.37
CA GLN A 310 -24.83 5.03 8.35
C GLN A 310 -23.71 6.06 8.17
N LEU A 311 -22.45 5.61 8.03
CA LEU A 311 -21.31 6.50 7.78
C LEU A 311 -21.51 7.35 6.53
N VAL A 312 -21.95 6.71 5.44
CA VAL A 312 -22.24 7.41 4.18
C VAL A 312 -23.36 8.43 4.37
N ALA A 313 -24.43 8.08 5.09
CA ALA A 313 -25.52 9.01 5.39
C ALA A 313 -25.04 10.23 6.21
N GLU A 314 -24.22 10.00 7.24
CA GLU A 314 -23.63 11.07 8.06
C GLU A 314 -22.74 11.99 7.23
N TRP A 315 -21.84 11.44 6.43
CA TRP A 315 -20.93 12.25 5.61
C TRP A 315 -21.66 13.09 4.57
N ARG A 316 -22.74 12.58 3.99
CA ARG A 316 -23.57 13.33 3.05
C ARG A 316 -24.33 14.46 3.70
N ALA A 317 -24.76 14.28 4.95
CA ALA A 317 -25.43 15.32 5.72
C ALA A 317 -24.45 16.37 6.29
N ASP A 318 -23.15 16.09 6.28
CA ASP A 318 -22.12 17.00 6.77
C ASP A 318 -22.03 18.28 5.90
N ALA A 319 -22.08 19.43 6.57
CA ALA A 319 -22.08 20.74 5.93
C ALA A 319 -20.81 21.05 5.11
N ARG A 320 -19.70 20.33 5.35
CA ARG A 320 -18.47 20.48 4.54
C ARG A 320 -18.70 20.06 3.09
N GLY A 321 -19.54 19.05 2.84
CA GLY A 321 -19.92 18.56 1.52
C GLY A 321 -18.73 18.18 0.61
N LEU A 322 -18.98 18.09 -0.69
CA LEU A 322 -17.96 17.85 -1.73
C LEU A 322 -18.07 18.91 -2.83
N ARG A 323 -17.10 19.83 -2.88
CA ARG A 323 -17.01 20.82 -3.96
C ARG A 323 -16.16 20.27 -5.09
N LEU A 324 -16.67 20.42 -6.31
CA LEU A 324 -15.98 20.00 -7.52
C LEU A 324 -15.53 21.23 -8.31
N ASP A 325 -14.32 21.17 -8.84
CA ASP A 325 -13.75 22.17 -9.72
C ASP A 325 -13.65 21.63 -11.14
N ARG A 326 -14.62 22.02 -11.97
CA ARG A 326 -14.66 21.61 -13.37
C ARG A 326 -13.51 22.21 -14.18
N ALA A 327 -13.08 23.43 -13.88
CA ALA A 327 -12.00 24.08 -14.62
C ALA A 327 -10.66 23.38 -14.34
N ALA A 328 -10.40 23.01 -13.08
CA ALA A 328 -9.22 22.23 -12.71
C ALA A 328 -9.22 20.84 -13.37
N PHE A 329 -10.37 20.16 -13.44
CA PHE A 329 -10.52 18.91 -14.18
C PHE A 329 -10.19 19.08 -15.67
N GLU A 330 -10.77 20.08 -16.33
CA GLU A 330 -10.55 20.35 -17.76
C GLU A 330 -9.10 20.74 -18.06
N ALA A 331 -8.46 21.52 -17.16
CA ALA A 331 -7.05 21.86 -17.26
C ALA A 331 -6.14 20.63 -17.12
N ALA A 332 -6.40 19.76 -16.14
CA ALA A 332 -5.64 18.52 -15.96
C ALA A 332 -5.79 17.58 -17.18
N ARG A 333 -7.00 17.47 -17.72
CA ARG A 333 -7.28 16.73 -18.96
C ARG A 333 -6.50 17.28 -20.15
N ALA A 334 -6.48 18.59 -20.31
CA ALA A 334 -5.73 19.25 -21.39
C ALA A 334 -4.22 19.01 -21.24
N ALA A 335 -3.69 19.14 -20.02
CA ALA A 335 -2.28 18.89 -19.71
C ALA A 335 -1.88 17.43 -19.99
N ARG A 336 -2.69 16.45 -19.57
CA ARG A 336 -2.46 15.03 -19.88
C ARG A 336 -2.44 14.78 -21.39
N ARG A 337 -3.44 15.29 -22.13
CA ARG A 337 -3.50 15.15 -23.60
C ARG A 337 -2.30 15.78 -24.30
N ALA A 338 -1.79 16.90 -23.78
CA ALA A 338 -0.56 17.49 -24.27
C ALA A 338 0.65 16.60 -23.97
N ALA A 339 0.76 16.06 -22.75
CA ALA A 339 1.83 15.17 -22.34
C ALA A 339 1.82 13.82 -23.07
N ALA A 340 0.66 13.31 -23.48
CA ALA A 340 0.53 12.08 -24.26
C ALA A 340 1.11 12.21 -25.68
N ARG A 341 1.34 13.43 -26.17
CA ARG A 341 2.07 13.68 -27.43
C ARG A 341 3.58 13.48 -27.28
N THR A 342 4.08 13.47 -26.05
CA THR A 342 5.48 13.24 -25.75
C THR A 342 5.66 11.77 -25.35
N PRO A 343 6.50 11.00 -26.07
CA PRO A 343 6.79 9.62 -25.70
C PRO A 343 7.21 9.50 -24.23
N PHE A 344 6.78 8.42 -23.58
CA PHE A 344 7.34 8.03 -22.29
C PHE A 344 8.63 7.27 -22.57
N ASP A 345 9.71 8.01 -22.77
CA ASP A 345 11.01 7.49 -23.19
C ASP A 345 12.10 7.72 -22.15
N ARG A 346 13.28 7.15 -22.44
CA ARG A 346 14.48 7.26 -21.62
C ARG A 346 14.87 8.71 -21.28
N ALA A 347 14.70 9.64 -22.22
CA ALA A 347 15.07 11.04 -22.00
C ALA A 347 14.15 11.72 -20.99
N ARG A 348 12.84 11.45 -21.06
CA ARG A 348 11.87 11.94 -20.08
C ARG A 348 12.13 11.41 -18.68
N LEU A 349 12.52 10.13 -18.56
CA LEU A 349 12.86 9.52 -17.28
C LEU A 349 14.15 10.07 -16.69
N ALA A 350 15.16 10.30 -17.54
CA ALA A 350 16.41 10.91 -17.12
C ALA A 350 16.19 12.34 -16.59
N ALA A 351 15.41 13.17 -17.29
CA ALA A 351 15.06 14.52 -16.84
C ALA A 351 14.24 14.54 -15.52
N ALA A 352 13.47 13.48 -15.23
CA ALA A 352 12.80 13.35 -13.95
C ALA A 352 13.78 13.03 -12.81
N ALA A 353 14.77 12.18 -13.08
CA ALA A 353 15.77 11.78 -12.11
C ALA A 353 16.82 12.86 -11.82
N GLU A 354 17.12 13.75 -12.77
CA GLU A 354 17.98 14.93 -12.54
C GLU A 354 17.47 15.84 -11.41
N LYS A 355 16.17 15.83 -11.14
CA LYS A 355 15.57 16.59 -10.03
C LYS A 355 15.89 16.01 -8.66
N ILE A 356 16.58 14.87 -8.61
CA ILE A 356 16.96 14.21 -7.37
C ILE A 356 18.45 14.40 -7.16
N GLU A 357 18.79 14.98 -6.02
CA GLU A 357 20.16 15.23 -5.57
C GLU A 357 20.84 13.91 -5.12
N LYS A 358 20.94 12.92 -6.01
CA LYS A 358 21.66 11.65 -5.78
C LYS A 358 22.37 11.22 -7.06
N ALA A 359 23.66 10.88 -6.96
CA ALA A 359 24.43 10.31 -8.09
C ALA A 359 24.29 8.78 -8.21
N ALA A 360 23.90 8.11 -7.12
CA ALA A 360 23.72 6.67 -7.06
C ALA A 360 22.38 6.29 -6.40
N PHE A 361 21.65 5.41 -7.07
CA PHE A 361 20.30 4.98 -6.74
C PHE A 361 20.30 3.49 -6.39
N THR A 362 19.41 3.06 -5.49
CA THR A 362 18.97 1.66 -5.47
C THR A 362 17.97 1.41 -6.59
N ARG A 363 17.67 0.14 -6.89
CA ARG A 363 16.55 -0.17 -7.80
C ARG A 363 15.22 0.41 -7.30
N ALA A 364 14.97 0.34 -5.99
CA ALA A 364 13.77 0.90 -5.36
C ALA A 364 13.65 2.42 -5.59
N ASP A 365 14.76 3.18 -5.48
CA ASP A 365 14.77 4.61 -5.80
C ASP A 365 14.34 4.85 -7.26
N LEU A 366 14.82 4.05 -8.22
CA LEU A 366 14.43 4.17 -9.63
C LEU A 366 12.94 3.83 -9.85
N VAL A 367 12.42 2.80 -9.17
CA VAL A 367 10.99 2.46 -9.20
C VAL A 367 10.13 3.63 -8.72
N GLU A 368 10.55 4.30 -7.65
CA GLU A 368 9.85 5.47 -7.11
C GLU A 368 9.81 6.62 -8.11
N ILE A 369 10.93 6.90 -8.79
CA ILE A 369 11.05 7.95 -9.79
C ILE A 369 10.16 7.64 -10.99
N VAL A 370 10.37 6.49 -11.62
CA VAL A 370 9.65 6.09 -12.83
C VAL A 370 8.16 6.02 -12.55
N GLY A 371 7.76 5.39 -11.44
CA GLY A 371 6.35 5.21 -11.07
C GLY A 371 5.61 6.53 -10.79
N ALA A 372 6.30 7.57 -10.34
CA ALA A 372 5.71 8.90 -10.16
C ALA A 372 5.41 9.61 -11.50
N HIS A 373 6.06 9.19 -12.59
CA HIS A 373 5.97 9.83 -13.91
C HIS A 373 5.19 9.02 -14.96
N LEU A 374 4.70 7.84 -14.60
CA LEU A 374 3.94 6.99 -15.51
C LEU A 374 2.68 7.69 -16.07
N PRO A 375 2.39 7.50 -17.36
CA PRO A 375 1.10 7.88 -17.93
C PRO A 375 -0.03 7.03 -17.32
N VAL A 376 -1.22 7.62 -17.21
CA VAL A 376 -2.41 6.96 -16.64
C VAL A 376 -3.26 6.24 -17.69
N ASP A 377 -2.96 6.43 -18.98
CA ASP A 377 -3.68 5.91 -20.14
C ASP A 377 -2.90 4.82 -20.89
N SER A 378 -1.94 4.16 -20.23
CA SER A 378 -1.21 3.02 -20.79
C SER A 378 -2.02 1.73 -20.82
N ASP A 379 -1.75 0.85 -21.79
CA ASP A 379 -2.39 -0.48 -21.89
C ASP A 379 -1.78 -1.54 -20.98
N GLN A 380 -0.49 -1.42 -20.66
CA GLN A 380 0.23 -2.33 -19.75
C GLN A 380 0.03 -1.95 -18.28
N SER A 381 0.27 -2.92 -17.37
CA SER A 381 0.20 -2.63 -15.94
C SER A 381 1.31 -1.62 -15.54
N PRO A 382 1.04 -0.72 -14.57
CA PRO A 382 2.06 0.20 -14.07
C PRO A 382 3.31 -0.49 -13.52
N ARG A 383 3.15 -1.65 -12.87
CA ARG A 383 4.29 -2.44 -12.40
C ARG A 383 5.14 -2.91 -13.57
N GLU A 384 4.55 -3.53 -14.59
CA GLU A 384 5.28 -4.01 -15.77
C GLU A 384 6.03 -2.89 -16.48
N LEU A 385 5.38 -1.74 -16.66
CA LEU A 385 5.99 -0.56 -17.27
C LEU A 385 7.15 -0.03 -16.44
N VAL A 386 6.99 0.02 -15.11
CA VAL A 386 8.06 0.49 -14.22
C VAL A 386 9.24 -0.47 -14.23
N GLU A 387 9.01 -1.78 -14.14
CA GLU A 387 10.10 -2.76 -14.19
C GLU A 387 10.89 -2.66 -15.50
N ALA A 388 10.18 -2.61 -16.64
CA ALA A 388 10.80 -2.47 -17.96
C ALA A 388 11.60 -1.15 -18.09
N ALA A 389 11.01 -0.04 -17.65
CA ALA A 389 11.67 1.26 -17.69
C ALA A 389 12.90 1.32 -16.76
N VAL A 390 12.82 0.75 -15.55
CA VAL A 390 13.98 0.70 -14.63
C VAL A 390 15.12 -0.13 -15.23
N ASP A 391 14.81 -1.25 -15.89
CA ASP A 391 15.81 -2.07 -16.59
C ASP A 391 16.43 -1.34 -17.79
N GLU A 392 15.66 -0.50 -18.50
CA GLU A 392 16.14 0.28 -19.64
C GLU A 392 17.02 1.48 -19.22
N VAL A 393 16.64 2.19 -18.16
CA VAL A 393 17.32 3.45 -17.79
C VAL A 393 18.46 3.23 -16.79
N GLY A 394 18.37 2.20 -15.94
CA GLY A 394 19.30 1.95 -14.85
C GLY A 394 20.64 1.39 -15.33
N VAL A 395 21.71 2.15 -15.11
CA VAL A 395 23.09 1.71 -15.38
C VAL A 395 23.71 1.19 -14.08
N ARG A 396 23.97 -0.10 -13.98
CA ARG A 396 24.50 -0.70 -12.75
C ARG A 396 25.94 -0.21 -12.46
N LEU A 397 26.17 0.33 -11.27
CA LEU A 397 27.46 0.80 -10.76
C LEU A 397 28.23 -0.27 -9.99
N THR A 398 27.52 -1.18 -9.33
CA THR A 398 28.12 -2.24 -8.50
C THR A 398 28.13 -3.59 -9.22
N ALA A 399 28.98 -4.52 -8.79
CA ALA A 399 28.84 -5.92 -9.18
C ALA A 399 27.45 -6.47 -8.75
N PRO A 400 26.92 -7.51 -9.43
CA PRO A 400 25.72 -8.20 -8.98
C PRO A 400 25.83 -8.64 -7.52
N ARG A 401 24.74 -8.50 -6.76
CA ARG A 401 24.77 -8.80 -5.33
C ARG A 401 25.03 -10.28 -5.04
N ALA A 402 25.79 -10.55 -3.98
CA ALA A 402 25.98 -11.88 -3.42
C ALA A 402 24.72 -12.38 -2.69
N ALA A 403 24.63 -13.68 -2.42
CA ALA A 403 23.43 -14.30 -1.84
C ALA A 403 23.02 -13.72 -0.46
N HIS A 404 23.96 -13.28 0.37
CA HIS A 404 23.68 -12.67 1.69
C HIS A 404 23.35 -11.17 1.61
N GLN A 405 23.50 -10.55 0.43
CA GLN A 405 23.29 -9.12 0.23
C GLN A 405 21.86 -8.86 -0.25
N ARG A 406 21.24 -7.82 0.33
CA ARG A 406 19.88 -7.35 0.01
C ARG A 406 19.86 -6.47 -1.23
N GLU A 407 18.66 -6.16 -1.72
CA GLU A 407 18.46 -5.32 -2.92
C GLU A 407 19.15 -3.95 -2.81
N GLY A 408 19.16 -3.33 -1.63
CA GLY A 408 19.86 -2.06 -1.41
C GLY A 408 21.40 -2.10 -1.53
N HIS A 409 21.99 -3.28 -1.75
CA HIS A 409 23.41 -3.38 -2.09
C HIS A 409 23.68 -3.00 -3.56
N GLU A 410 22.76 -3.33 -4.47
CA GLU A 410 22.93 -2.97 -5.88
C GLU A 410 22.71 -1.47 -6.06
N ARG A 411 23.69 -0.82 -6.69
CA ARG A 411 23.61 0.60 -7.02
C ARG A 411 23.58 0.80 -8.51
N PHE A 412 22.80 1.79 -8.92
CA PHE A 412 22.57 2.19 -10.29
C PHE A 412 22.81 3.69 -10.43
N THR A 413 23.10 4.14 -11.63
CA THR A 413 23.08 5.53 -12.06
C THR A 413 22.33 5.62 -13.39
N LEU A 414 22.37 6.79 -14.03
CA LEU A 414 21.76 7.03 -15.33
C LEU A 414 22.82 7.48 -16.32
N ASP A 415 22.63 7.17 -17.61
CA ASP A 415 23.57 7.55 -18.67
C ASP A 415 23.84 9.05 -18.71
N GLN A 416 22.81 9.86 -18.41
CA GLN A 416 22.94 11.32 -18.39
C GLN A 416 23.93 11.79 -17.33
N ILE A 417 23.86 11.25 -16.11
CA ILE A 417 24.79 11.57 -15.02
C ILE A 417 26.22 11.18 -15.42
N LEU A 418 26.39 10.00 -16.01
CA LEU A 418 27.71 9.55 -16.50
C LEU A 418 28.26 10.46 -17.61
N ASN A 419 27.40 10.99 -18.49
CA ASN A 419 27.80 11.89 -19.55
C ASN A 419 28.19 13.27 -19.00
N GLU A 420 27.48 13.77 -17.99
CA GLU A 420 27.85 15.00 -17.28
C GLU A 420 29.19 14.86 -16.56
N GLU A 421 29.40 13.76 -15.83
CA GLU A 421 30.69 13.49 -15.17
C GLU A 421 31.84 13.42 -16.19
N LYS A 422 31.63 12.73 -17.33
CA LYS A 422 32.62 12.68 -18.42
C LYS A 422 32.90 14.03 -19.07
N ALA A 423 31.96 14.97 -19.06
CA ALA A 423 32.15 16.30 -19.65
C ALA A 423 32.98 17.22 -18.74
N VAL A 424 33.10 16.89 -17.45
CA VAL A 424 33.84 17.67 -16.44
C VAL A 424 35.24 17.08 -16.17
N LEU A 425 35.47 15.81 -16.53
CA LEU A 425 36.78 15.13 -16.52
C LEU A 425 37.56 15.39 -17.80
#